data_AF-A0A1D2QRM5-F1
#
_entry.id   AF-A0A1D2QRM5-F1
#
_cell.length_a   1.000
_cell.length_b   1.000
_cell.length_c   1.000
_cell.angle_alpha   90.00
_cell.angle_beta   90.00
_cell.angle_gamma   90.00
#
_symmetry.space_group_name_H-M   'P 1'
#
loop_
_entity.id
_entity.type
_entity.pdbx_description
1 polymer ?
#
loop_
_entity_poly.entity_id
_entity_poly.type
_entity_poly.pdbx_seq_one_letter_code
_entity_poly.pdbx_strand_id
1 'polypeptide(L)'
;MTPDLINSLFELIGGGFTWANAWHLYQAKQIKGVYWPTLLFFTAFGLWNLFYYPMLGQWFSFAAGVFLVAGNATWVILAIYYTRNRQQLSEL
;
A
#
# COMPACT_ATOMS: atom_id res chain seq x y z
N MET A 1 -8.02 -3.15 26.39
CA MET A 1 -8.07 -3.01 24.92
C MET A 1 -7.64 -4.33 24.32
N THR A 2 -8.40 -4.88 23.36
CA THR A 2 -7.99 -6.13 22.71
C THR A 2 -6.81 -5.85 21.77
N PRO A 3 -5.86 -6.78 21.61
CA PRO A 3 -4.75 -6.64 20.66
C PRO A 3 -5.19 -6.25 19.24
N ASP A 4 -6.38 -6.69 18.83
CA ASP A 4 -7.01 -6.35 17.55
C ASP A 4 -7.23 -4.84 17.36
N LEU A 5 -7.68 -4.12 18.40
CA LEU A 5 -7.91 -2.67 18.32
C LEU A 5 -6.59 -1.88 18.23
N ILE A 6 -5.53 -2.38 18.85
CA ILE A 6 -4.22 -1.74 18.79
C ILE A 6 -3.64 -1.94 17.39
N ASN A 7 -3.66 -3.18 16.89
CA ASN A 7 -3.16 -3.49 15.56
C ASN A 7 -3.96 -2.76 14.47
N SER A 8 -5.29 -2.73 14.57
CA SER A 8 -6.12 -2.00 13.60
C SER A 8 -5.86 -0.50 13.60
N LEU A 9 -5.51 0.11 14.74
CA LEU A 9 -5.10 1.52 14.79
C LEU A 9 -3.79 1.74 14.01
N PHE A 10 -2.79 0.87 14.20
CA PHE A 10 -1.54 0.93 13.44
C PHE A 10 -1.78 0.76 11.94
N GLU A 11 -2.65 -0.18 11.55
CA GLU A 11 -2.99 -0.40 10.15
C GLU A 11 -3.79 0.75 9.53
N LEU A 12 -4.68 1.40 10.28
CA LEU A 12 -5.41 2.58 9.80
C LEU A 12 -4.46 3.77 9.59
N ILE A 13 -3.56 4.02 10.54
CA ILE A 13 -2.56 5.10 10.41
C ILE A 13 -1.61 4.80 9.25
N GLY A 14 -1.09 3.57 9.19
CA GLY A 14 -0.24 3.10 8.09
C GLY A 14 -0.95 3.23 6.75
N GLY A 15 -2.22 2.81 6.68
CA GLY A 15 -3.06 2.95 5.50
C GLY A 15 -3.21 4.41 5.08
N GLY A 16 -3.45 5.32 6.02
CA GLY A 16 -3.49 6.76 5.75
C GLY A 16 -2.21 7.27 5.10
N PHE A 17 -1.03 6.86 5.59
CA PHE A 17 0.24 7.21 4.98
C PHE A 17 0.44 6.58 3.59
N THR A 18 0.00 5.34 3.37
CA THR A 18 0.09 4.71 2.04
C THR A 18 -0.79 5.43 1.01
N TRP A 19 -1.99 5.87 1.40
CA TRP A 19 -2.88 6.66 0.55
C TRP A 19 -2.33 8.05 0.27
N ALA A 20 -1.77 8.74 1.28
CA ALA A 20 -1.09 10.01 1.06
C ALA A 20 0.08 9.86 0.09
N ASN A 21 0.87 8.79 0.23
CA ASN A 21 1.97 8.49 -0.69
C ASN A 21 1.44 8.22 -2.11
N ALA A 22 0.35 7.46 -2.26
CA ALA A 22 -0.26 7.18 -3.56
C ALA A 22 -0.77 8.46 -4.22
N TRP A 23 -1.40 9.34 -3.45
CA TRP A 23 -1.82 10.66 -3.89
C TRP A 23 -0.64 11.53 -4.35
N HIS A 24 0.44 11.59 -3.58
CA HIS A 24 1.65 12.32 -3.98
C HIS A 24 2.26 11.78 -5.27
N LEU A 25 2.29 10.46 -5.46
CA LEU A 25 2.75 9.85 -6.71
C LEU A 25 1.82 10.20 -7.89
N TYR A 26 0.51 10.14 -7.69
CA TYR A 26 -0.48 10.53 -8.70
C TYR A 26 -0.28 11.98 -9.16
N GLN A 27 -0.05 12.90 -8.22
CA GLN A 27 0.21 14.31 -8.51
C GLN A 27 1.56 14.52 -9.19
N ALA A 28 2.61 13.80 -8.76
CA ALA A 28 3.95 13.91 -9.30
C ALA A 28 4.11 13.29 -10.70
N LYS A 29 3.29 12.27 -11.03
CA LYS A 29 3.32 11.48 -12.28
C LYS A 29 4.68 10.86 -12.60
N GLN A 30 5.54 10.71 -11.60
CA GLN A 30 6.88 10.14 -11.73
C GLN A 30 7.38 9.65 -10.37
N ILE A 31 8.14 8.56 -10.38
CA ILE A 31 8.84 8.07 -9.19
C ILE A 31 10.20 8.76 -9.14
N LYS A 32 10.56 9.35 -7.98
CA LYS A 32 11.86 9.96 -7.74
C LYS A 32 12.38 9.58 -6.36
N GLY A 33 13.58 9.00 -6.29
CA GLY A 33 14.26 8.75 -5.02
C GLY A 33 13.62 7.69 -4.11
N VAL A 34 12.80 6.78 -4.66
CA VAL A 34 12.15 5.71 -3.89
C VAL A 34 12.53 4.35 -4.47
N TYR A 35 12.97 3.43 -3.61
CA TYR A 35 13.14 2.02 -3.95
C TYR A 35 11.76 1.33 -3.96
N TRP A 36 11.06 1.44 -5.09
CA TRP A 36 9.68 0.98 -5.25
C TRP A 36 9.42 -0.52 -4.95
N PRO A 37 10.40 -1.46 -5.08
CA PRO A 37 10.17 -2.85 -4.68
C PRO A 37 9.82 -3.02 -3.20
N THR A 38 10.21 -2.08 -2.32
CA THR A 38 9.79 -2.10 -0.91
C THR A 38 8.28 -2.02 -0.77
N LEU A 39 7.61 -1.17 -1.55
CA LEU A 39 6.15 -1.04 -1.49
C LEU A 39 5.44 -2.24 -2.11
N LEU A 40 6.04 -2.87 -3.12
CA LEU A 40 5.56 -4.16 -3.63
C LEU A 40 5.63 -5.25 -2.55
N PHE A 41 6.75 -5.35 -1.83
CA PHE A 41 6.89 -6.29 -0.72
C PHE A 41 5.85 -6.04 0.38
N PHE A 42 5.66 -4.79 0.81
CA PHE A 42 4.65 -4.48 1.84
C PHE A 42 3.21 -4.68 1.36
N THR A 43 2.95 -4.59 0.06
CA THR A 43 1.66 -5.01 -0.50
C THR A 43 1.44 -6.51 -0.32
N ALA A 44 2.43 -7.33 -0.68
CA ALA A 44 2.37 -8.79 -0.53
C ALA A 44 2.31 -9.21 0.95
N PHE A 45 3.08 -8.56 1.81
CA PHE A 45 3.03 -8.78 3.26
C PHE A 45 1.67 -8.41 3.85
N GLY A 46 1.07 -7.30 3.43
CA GLY A 46 -0.28 -6.94 3.85
C GLY A 46 -1.34 -7.92 3.37
N LEU A 47 -1.22 -8.46 2.15
CA LEU A 47 -2.09 -9.55 1.67
C LEU A 47 -1.97 -10.81 2.53
N TRP A 48 -0.75 -11.14 2.98
CA TRP A 48 -0.55 -12.23 3.93
C TRP A 48 -1.24 -11.95 5.28
N ASN A 49 -1.14 -10.72 5.80
CA ASN A 49 -1.85 -10.32 7.01
C ASN A 49 -3.37 -10.47 6.88
N LEU A 50 -3.94 -10.09 5.73
CA LEU A 50 -5.38 -10.27 5.46
C LEU A 50 -5.83 -11.73 5.48
N PHE A 51 -4.99 -12.65 5.02
CA PHE A 51 -5.26 -14.07 5.12
C PHE A 51 -5.17 -14.57 6.58
N TYR A 52 -4.24 -14.01 7.35
CA TYR A 52 -3.95 -14.44 8.72
C TYR A 52 -4.94 -13.91 9.77
N TYR A 53 -5.46 -12.68 9.62
CA TYR A 53 -6.33 -12.05 10.63
C TYR A 53 -7.64 -12.79 10.92
N PRO A 54 -8.37 -13.33 9.92
CA PRO A 54 -9.58 -14.13 10.20
C PRO A 54 -9.27 -15.39 11.02
N MET A 55 -8.10 -16.01 10.84
CA MET A 55 -7.67 -17.18 11.62
C MET A 55 -7.43 -16.85 13.10
N LEU A 56 -7.09 -15.60 13.40
CA LEU A 56 -6.90 -15.09 14.75
C LEU A 56 -8.15 -14.45 15.37
N GLY A 57 -9.27 -14.40 14.62
CA GLY A 57 -10.47 -13.68 15.04
C GLY A 57 -10.33 -12.16 15.10
N GLN A 58 -9.35 -11.60 14.38
CA GLN A 58 -8.99 -10.16 14.40
C GLN A 58 -9.68 -9.39 13.27
N TRP A 59 -11.00 -9.23 13.35
CA TRP A 59 -11.79 -8.62 12.27
C TRP A 59 -11.59 -7.12 12.12
N PHE A 60 -11.25 -6.38 13.19
CA PHE A 60 -10.94 -4.95 13.08
C PHE A 60 -9.63 -4.74 12.32
N SER A 61 -8.61 -5.56 12.62
CA SER A 61 -7.36 -5.59 11.86
C SER A 61 -7.62 -6.01 10.43
N PHE A 62 -8.43 -7.02 10.17
CA PHE A 62 -8.79 -7.38 8.79
C PHE A 62 -9.34 -6.18 7.99
N ALA A 63 -10.30 -5.44 8.55
CA ALA A 63 -10.87 -4.26 7.88
C ALA A 63 -9.83 -3.13 7.68
N ALA A 64 -9.01 -2.84 8.69
CA ALA A 64 -7.95 -1.83 8.61
C ALA A 64 -6.83 -2.23 7.61
N GLY A 65 -6.45 -3.50 7.61
CA GLY A 65 -5.50 -4.09 6.69
C GLY A 65 -5.97 -4.00 5.24
N VAL A 66 -7.28 -4.13 4.96
CA VAL A 66 -7.81 -3.98 3.60
C VAL A 66 -7.57 -2.56 3.11
N PHE A 67 -7.83 -1.57 3.96
CA PHE A 67 -7.57 -0.16 3.66
C PHE A 67 -6.08 0.12 3.41
N LEU A 68 -5.19 -0.46 4.23
CA LEU A 68 -3.74 -0.35 4.07
C LEU A 68 -3.24 -1.01 2.78
N VAL A 69 -3.67 -2.24 2.50
CA VAL A 69 -3.27 -2.99 1.30
C VAL A 69 -3.77 -2.29 0.04
N ALA A 70 -4.99 -1.74 0.06
CA ALA A 70 -5.53 -0.97 -1.07
C ALA A 70 -4.68 0.28 -1.37
N GLY A 71 -4.22 1.01 -0.35
CA GLY A 71 -3.35 2.17 -0.54
C GLY A 71 -1.99 1.79 -1.13
N ASN A 72 -1.36 0.74 -0.59
CA ASN A 72 -0.11 0.18 -1.13
C ASN A 72 -0.26 -0.31 -2.58
N ALA A 73 -1.30 -1.08 -2.88
CA ALA A 73 -1.57 -1.60 -4.21
C ALA A 73 -1.80 -0.45 -5.21
N THR A 74 -2.55 0.57 -4.82
CA THR A 74 -2.77 1.77 -5.64
C THR A 74 -1.44 2.45 -5.97
N TRP A 75 -0.56 2.64 -4.99
CA TRP A 75 0.76 3.20 -5.23
C TRP A 75 1.58 2.34 -6.21
N VAL A 76 1.61 1.02 -6.03
CA VAL A 76 2.35 0.10 -6.92
C VAL A 76 1.83 0.16 -8.36
N ILE A 77 0.51 0.20 -8.54
CA ILE A 77 -0.12 0.35 -9.86
C ILE A 77 0.32 1.66 -10.52
N LEU A 78 0.23 2.78 -9.80
CA LEU A 78 0.68 4.09 -10.29
C LEU A 78 2.18 4.08 -10.64
N ALA A 79 3.00 3.45 -9.81
CA ALA A 79 4.43 3.33 -10.01
C ALA A 79 4.76 2.58 -11.30
N ILE A 80 4.12 1.43 -11.54
CA ILE A 80 4.29 0.66 -12.77
C ILE A 80 3.81 1.47 -13.98
N TYR A 81 2.65 2.13 -13.88
CA TYR A 81 2.08 2.93 -14.95
C TYR A 81 3.00 4.09 -15.38
N TYR A 82 3.46 4.90 -14.44
CA TYR A 82 4.32 6.05 -14.77
C TYR A 82 5.73 5.65 -15.20
N THR A 83 6.25 4.51 -14.71
CA THR A 83 7.54 3.98 -15.19
C THR A 83 7.45 3.58 -16.66
N ARG A 84 6.38 2.87 -17.05
CA ARG A 84 6.17 2.41 -18.44
C ARG A 84 5.98 3.57 -19.41
N ASN A 85 5.13 4.55 -19.07
CA ASN A 85 4.87 5.69 -19.96
C ASN A 85 6.10 6.58 -20.16
N ARG A 86 6.97 6.68 -19.15
CA ARG A 86 8.21 7.46 -19.28
C ARG A 86 9.21 6.82 -20.25
N GLN A 87 9.31 5.49 -20.25
CA GLN A 87 10.17 4.77 -21.20
C GLN A 87 9.72 4.98 -22.65
N GLN A 88 8.41 4.92 -22.90
CA GLN A 88 7.84 5.17 -24.24
C GLN A 88 8.15 6.57 -24.78
N LEU A 89 8.14 7.60 -23.92
CA LEU A 89 8.47 8.97 -24.32
C LEU A 89 9.97 9.20 -24.58
N SER A 90 10.87 8.40 -24.00
CA SER A 90 12.31 8.50 -24.25
C SER A 90 12.77 7.80 -25.53
N GLU A 91 11.92 6.95 -26.11
CA GLU A 91 12.20 6.20 -27.35
C GLU A 91 11.70 6.92 -28.62
N LEU A 92 10.99 8.04 -28.47
CA LEU A 92 10.50 8.92 -29.54
C LEU A 92 11.42 10.13 -29.74
#